data_AF-A0A7C2CS69-F1
#
_entry.id   AF-A0A7C2CS69-F1
#
_cell.length_a   1.000
_cell.length_b   1.000
_cell.length_c   1.000
_cell.angle_alpha   90.00
_cell.angle_beta   90.00
_cell.angle_gamma   90.00
#
_symmetry.space_group_name_H-M   'P 1'
#
loop_
_entity.id
_entity.type
_entity.pdbx_description
1 polymer ?
#
loop_
_entity_poly.entity_id
_entity_poly.type
_entity_poly.pdbx_seq_one_letter_code
_entity_poly.pdbx_strand_id
1 'polypeptide(L)'
;MDYYQTIATVSLILQIATLCMLFAGLAFKRRKKLRQHGLAMVAAVAVHTVLILVWMIPSFASLFAVSTNFTDIITMAIMAHAFTGIAADGLGIWLVASWRLRADMTTCFAKKGAMRVTIGLWLITMLLGILLYLKILQIL
;
A
#
# COMPACT_ATOMS: atom_id res chain seq x y z
N MET A 1 10.93 22.72 4.15
CA MET A 1 10.96 21.24 4.09
C MET A 1 12.17 20.85 3.28
N ASP A 2 12.95 19.90 3.77
CA ASP A 2 14.00 19.31 2.94
C ASP A 2 13.38 18.42 1.83
N TYR A 3 14.23 17.98 0.90
CA TYR A 3 13.82 17.14 -0.23
C TYR A 3 13.15 15.83 0.23
N TYR A 4 13.67 15.19 1.29
CA TYR A 4 13.17 13.91 1.80
C TYR A 4 11.82 14.06 2.51
N GLN A 5 11.63 15.11 3.28
CA GLN A 5 10.36 15.48 3.89
C GLN A 5 9.30 15.70 2.81
N THR A 6 9.66 16.39 1.71
CA THR A 6 8.74 16.62 0.60
C THR A 6 8.29 15.30 -0.04
N ILE A 7 9.23 14.39 -0.31
CA ILE A 7 8.91 13.05 -0.82
C ILE A 7 8.02 12.28 0.16
N ALA A 8 8.35 12.29 1.44
CA ALA A 8 7.58 11.59 2.47
C ALA A 8 6.14 12.11 2.55
N THR A 9 5.94 13.43 2.52
CA THR A 9 4.62 14.06 2.52
C THR A 9 3.83 13.72 1.26
N VAL A 10 4.45 13.81 0.07
CA VAL A 10 3.79 13.47 -1.19
C VAL A 10 3.40 11.99 -1.21
N SER A 11 4.29 11.10 -0.75
CA SER A 11 4.01 9.67 -0.61
C SER A 11 2.82 9.42 0.30
N LEU A 12 2.77 10.07 1.47
CA LEU A 12 1.66 9.94 2.40
C LEU A 12 0.33 10.41 1.80
N ILE A 13 0.32 11.55 1.10
CA ILE A 13 -0.87 12.07 0.43
C ILE A 13 -1.37 11.07 -0.63
N LEU A 14 -0.48 10.50 -1.44
CA LEU A 14 -0.86 9.52 -2.46
C LEU A 14 -1.31 8.19 -1.86
N GLN A 15 -0.76 7.78 -0.71
CA GLN A 15 -1.28 6.63 0.03
C GLN A 15 -2.67 6.90 0.59
N ILE A 16 -2.95 8.11 1.10
CA ILE A 16 -4.29 8.50 1.56
C ILE A 16 -5.27 8.51 0.37
N ALA A 17 -4.85 9.06 -0.78
CA ALA A 17 -5.66 9.01 -2.00
C ALA A 17 -5.96 7.55 -2.42
N THR A 18 -4.98 6.66 -2.33
CA THR A 18 -5.14 5.23 -2.58
C THR A 18 -6.16 4.60 -1.60
N LEU A 19 -6.11 4.94 -0.32
CA LEU A 19 -7.12 4.52 0.68
C LEU A 19 -8.52 4.97 0.29
N CYS A 20 -8.66 6.24 -0.14
CA CYS A 20 -9.93 6.76 -0.63
C CYS A 20 -10.45 5.97 -1.85
N MET A 21 -9.57 5.58 -2.79
CA MET A 21 -9.94 4.71 -3.92
C MET A 21 -10.40 3.32 -3.46
N LEU A 22 -9.76 2.73 -2.45
CA LEU A 22 -10.18 1.45 -1.87
C LEU A 22 -11.59 1.55 -1.26
N PHE A 23 -11.87 2.61 -0.50
CA PHE A 23 -13.21 2.86 0.03
C PHE A 23 -14.25 3.15 -1.06
N ALA A 24 -13.89 3.89 -2.12
CA ALA A 24 -14.75 4.08 -3.28
C ALA A 24 -15.06 2.73 -3.96
N GLY A 25 -14.08 1.83 -4.05
CA GLY A 25 -14.26 0.47 -4.51
C GLY A 25 -15.28 -0.31 -3.69
N LEU A 26 -15.30 -0.15 -2.37
CA LEU A 26 -16.32 -0.76 -1.50
C LEU A 26 -17.72 -0.18 -1.78
N ALA A 27 -17.83 1.11 -2.06
CA ALA A 27 -19.09 1.74 -2.44
C ALA A 27 -19.62 1.18 -3.77
N PHE A 28 -18.76 1.01 -4.78
CA PHE A 28 -19.14 0.37 -6.05
C PHE A 28 -19.63 -1.06 -5.85
N LYS A 29 -18.96 -1.83 -4.99
CA LYS A 29 -19.40 -3.18 -4.61
C LYS A 29 -20.80 -3.18 -4.00
N ARG A 30 -21.09 -2.26 -3.06
CA ARG A 30 -22.42 -2.13 -2.43
C ARG A 30 -23.51 -1.80 -3.46
N ARG A 31 -23.17 -1.00 -4.48
CA ARG A 31 -24.07 -0.67 -5.60
C ARG A 31 -24.13 -1.75 -6.69
N LYS A 32 -23.55 -2.93 -6.46
CA LYS A 32 -23.43 -4.04 -7.43
C LYS A 32 -22.70 -3.67 -8.73
N LYS A 33 -21.94 -2.56 -8.75
CA LYS A 33 -21.14 -2.10 -9.91
C LYS A 33 -19.76 -2.77 -9.90
N LEU A 34 -19.75 -4.08 -10.12
CA LEU A 34 -18.55 -4.91 -9.92
C LEU A 34 -17.39 -4.59 -10.87
N ARG A 35 -17.68 -4.22 -12.13
CA ARG A 35 -16.65 -3.79 -13.08
C ARG A 35 -15.95 -2.50 -12.63
N GLN A 36 -16.71 -1.53 -12.08
CA GLN A 36 -16.15 -0.29 -11.53
C GLN A 36 -15.33 -0.56 -10.27
N HIS A 37 -15.78 -1.50 -9.42
CA HIS A 37 -14.97 -1.97 -8.30
C HIS A 37 -13.63 -2.52 -8.78
N GLY A 38 -13.62 -3.44 -9.75
CA GLY A 38 -12.39 -4.02 -10.31
C GLY A 38 -11.44 -2.97 -10.88
N LEU A 39 -11.95 -2.01 -11.67
CA LEU A 39 -11.15 -0.90 -12.19
C LEU A 39 -10.58 0.00 -11.09
N ALA A 40 -11.36 0.30 -10.06
CA ALA A 40 -10.88 1.06 -8.91
C ALA A 40 -9.77 0.31 -8.16
N MET A 41 -9.86 -1.02 -8.01
CA MET A 41 -8.80 -1.83 -7.41
C MET A 41 -7.53 -1.83 -8.27
N VAL A 42 -7.66 -1.96 -9.60
CA VAL A 42 -6.51 -1.87 -10.52
C VAL A 42 -5.83 -0.52 -10.40
N ALA A 43 -6.58 0.59 -10.39
CA ALA A 43 -6.02 1.92 -10.26
C ALA A 43 -5.31 2.10 -8.90
N ALA A 44 -5.92 1.67 -7.81
CA ALA A 44 -5.33 1.75 -6.47
C ALA A 44 -4.02 0.96 -6.38
N VAL A 45 -4.01 -0.29 -6.86
CA VAL A 45 -2.80 -1.14 -6.89
C VAL A 45 -1.74 -0.49 -7.78
N ALA A 46 -2.07 -0.03 -8.98
CA ALA A 46 -1.11 0.58 -9.88
C ALA A 46 -0.43 1.83 -9.27
N VAL A 47 -1.22 2.72 -8.66
CA VAL A 47 -0.68 3.89 -7.95
C VAL A 47 0.25 3.43 -6.83
N HIS A 48 -0.19 2.47 -6.00
CA HIS A 48 0.61 1.98 -4.88
C HIS A 48 1.92 1.30 -5.31
N THR A 49 1.88 0.45 -6.33
CA THR A 49 3.07 -0.20 -6.90
C THR A 49 4.07 0.85 -7.39
N VAL A 50 3.61 1.91 -8.08
CA VAL A 50 4.50 3.01 -8.50
C VAL A 50 5.16 3.69 -7.30
N LEU A 51 4.42 3.96 -6.23
CA LEU A 51 4.98 4.53 -5.00
C LEU A 51 6.07 3.64 -4.38
N ILE A 52 5.82 2.33 -4.34
CA ILE A 52 6.78 1.35 -3.83
C ILE A 52 8.05 1.36 -4.67
N LEU A 53 7.93 1.26 -6.00
CA LEU A 53 9.07 1.18 -6.91
C LEU A 53 9.89 2.47 -6.94
N VAL A 54 9.23 3.63 -6.96
CA VAL A 54 9.89 4.93 -7.15
C VAL A 54 10.45 5.51 -5.85
N TRP A 55 9.77 5.32 -4.71
CA TRP A 55 10.18 5.95 -3.45
C TRP A 55 10.56 4.96 -2.37
N MET A 56 9.79 3.90 -2.15
CA MET A 56 10.05 2.98 -1.05
C MET A 56 11.32 2.16 -1.27
N ILE A 57 11.47 1.53 -2.45
CA ILE A 57 12.63 0.68 -2.75
C ILE A 57 13.95 1.46 -2.71
N PRO A 58 14.09 2.64 -3.36
CA PRO A 58 15.34 3.39 -3.30
C PRO A 58 15.67 3.86 -1.88
N SER A 59 14.67 4.31 -1.12
CA SER A 59 14.87 4.74 0.27
C SER A 59 15.29 3.56 1.15
N PHE A 60 14.66 2.40 0.98
CA PHE A 60 15.00 1.19 1.74
C PHE A 60 16.38 0.65 1.37
N ALA A 61 16.79 0.70 0.09
CA ALA A 61 18.14 0.34 -0.34
C ALA A 61 19.21 1.27 0.26
N SER A 62 18.92 2.57 0.35
CA SER A 62 19.82 3.55 0.98
C SER A 62 20.02 3.30 2.47
N LEU A 63 19.01 2.73 3.15
CA LEU A 63 19.10 2.35 4.56
C LEU A 63 20.24 1.33 4.75
N PHE A 64 20.27 0.22 4.00
CA PHE A 64 21.31 -0.81 4.12
C PHE A 64 22.71 -0.37 3.67
N ALA A 65 22.80 0.67 2.84
CA ALA A 65 24.09 1.21 2.39
C ALA A 65 24.84 1.96 3.50
N VAL A 66 24.14 2.43 4.53
CA VAL A 66 24.70 3.17 5.67
C VAL A 66 24.54 2.29 6.91
N SER A 67 25.63 1.72 7.43
CA SER A 67 25.64 0.66 8.46
C SER A 67 24.44 0.69 9.44
N THR A 68 23.45 -0.18 9.20
CA THR A 68 22.18 -0.17 9.93
C THR A 68 22.30 -0.90 11.26
N ASN A 69 21.83 -0.28 12.34
CA ASN A 69 21.67 -0.97 13.60
C ASN A 69 20.29 -1.68 13.66
N PHE A 70 20.28 -2.99 13.50
CA PHE A 70 19.04 -3.79 13.48
C PHE A 70 18.33 -3.91 14.84
N THR A 71 18.95 -3.47 15.93
CA THR A 71 18.30 -3.44 17.25
C THR A 71 17.55 -2.14 17.51
N ASP A 72 17.73 -1.12 16.65
CA ASP A 72 17.00 0.12 16.76
C ASP A 72 15.52 -0.05 16.39
N ILE A 73 14.64 0.46 17.25
CA ILE A 73 13.19 0.29 17.12
C ILE A 73 12.63 0.96 15.86
N ILE A 74 13.23 2.08 15.43
CA ILE A 74 12.82 2.79 14.21
C ILE A 74 13.20 1.93 13.00
N THR A 75 14.42 1.40 12.98
CA THR A 75 14.90 0.48 11.93
C THR A 75 14.00 -0.75 11.82
N MET A 76 13.66 -1.39 12.94
CA MET A 76 12.71 -2.52 12.97
C MET A 76 11.33 -2.13 12.43
N ALA A 77 10.81 -0.95 12.80
CA ALA A 77 9.52 -0.46 12.32
C ALA A 77 9.54 -0.16 10.80
N ILE A 78 10.63 0.41 10.28
CA ILE A 78 10.83 0.63 8.84
C ILE A 78 10.83 -0.70 8.09
N MET A 79 11.54 -1.71 8.60
CA MET A 79 11.56 -3.05 8.01
C MET A 79 10.17 -3.69 8.03
N ALA A 80 9.46 -3.63 9.17
CA ALA A 80 8.11 -4.17 9.28
C ALA A 80 7.15 -3.48 8.29
N HIS A 81 7.20 -2.15 8.17
CA HIS A 81 6.41 -1.40 7.20
C HIS A 81 6.74 -1.82 5.75
N ALA A 82 8.02 -1.90 5.39
CA ALA A 82 8.44 -2.26 4.04
C ALA A 82 8.01 -3.69 3.65
N PHE A 83 8.25 -4.69 4.51
CA PHE A 83 7.86 -6.07 4.22
C PHE A 83 6.35 -6.25 4.16
N THR A 84 5.60 -5.66 5.10
CA THR A 84 4.13 -5.72 5.08
C THR A 84 3.55 -4.99 3.86
N GLY A 85 4.14 -3.86 3.45
CA GLY A 85 3.78 -3.13 2.24
C GLY A 85 4.00 -3.93 0.97
N ILE A 86 5.18 -4.53 0.80
CA ILE A 86 5.49 -5.40 -0.36
C ILE A 86 4.54 -6.61 -0.40
N ALA A 87 4.27 -7.25 0.74
CA ALA A 87 3.35 -8.37 0.80
C ALA A 87 1.91 -7.95 0.43
N ALA A 88 1.45 -6.80 0.92
CA ALA A 88 0.13 -6.25 0.58
C ALA A 88 0.02 -5.93 -0.92
N ASP A 89 1.02 -5.27 -1.49
CA ASP A 89 1.05 -4.90 -2.91
C ASP A 89 1.13 -6.13 -3.81
N GLY A 90 1.99 -7.10 -3.49
CA GLY A 90 2.09 -8.36 -4.23
C GLY A 90 0.78 -9.15 -4.25
N LEU A 91 0.07 -9.22 -3.12
CA LEU A 91 -1.28 -9.79 -3.07
C LEU A 91 -2.28 -8.97 -3.88
N GLY A 92 -2.19 -7.64 -3.83
CA GLY A 92 -3.00 -6.72 -4.63
C GLY A 92 -2.83 -6.97 -6.13
N ILE A 93 -1.59 -7.00 -6.61
CA ILE A 93 -1.21 -7.32 -8.00
C ILE A 93 -1.78 -8.68 -8.39
N TRP A 94 -1.57 -9.72 -7.58
CA TRP A 94 -2.09 -11.05 -7.86
C TRP A 94 -3.62 -11.07 -7.97
N LEU A 95 -4.32 -10.38 -7.06
CA LEU A 95 -5.78 -10.29 -7.09
C LEU A 95 -6.27 -9.60 -8.37
N VAL A 96 -5.74 -8.43 -8.71
CA VAL A 96 -6.17 -7.68 -9.90
C VAL A 96 -5.77 -8.38 -11.20
N ALA A 97 -4.59 -8.99 -11.26
CA ALA A 97 -4.15 -9.79 -12.39
C ALA A 97 -5.03 -11.02 -12.59
N SER A 98 -5.45 -11.67 -11.51
CA SER A 98 -6.32 -12.85 -11.59
C SER A 98 -7.75 -12.55 -12.04
N TRP A 99 -8.21 -11.31 -11.87
CA TRP A 99 -9.48 -10.85 -12.42
C TRP A 99 -9.42 -10.70 -13.96
N ARG A 100 -8.24 -10.41 -14.54
CA ARG A 100 -8.01 -10.29 -16.00
C ARG A 100 -8.97 -9.32 -16.71
N LEU A 101 -9.44 -8.28 -16.03
CA LEU A 101 -10.42 -7.31 -16.55
C LEU A 101 -11.72 -7.95 -17.09
N ARG A 102 -12.06 -9.18 -16.63
CA ARG A 102 -13.24 -9.90 -17.11
C ARG A 102 -14.52 -9.29 -16.58
N ALA A 103 -15.59 -9.33 -17.37
CA ALA A 103 -16.91 -8.92 -16.89
C ALA A 103 -17.48 -9.91 -15.85
N ASP A 104 -17.11 -11.19 -15.96
CA ASP A 104 -17.46 -12.22 -15.00
C ASP A 104 -16.58 -12.14 -13.73
N MET A 105 -17.24 -12.18 -12.57
CA MET A 105 -16.65 -12.01 -11.25
C MET A 105 -16.63 -13.30 -10.43
N THR A 106 -16.98 -14.46 -11.02
CA THR A 106 -16.91 -15.78 -10.36
C THR A 106 -15.54 -16.05 -9.71
N THR A 107 -14.46 -15.71 -10.41
CA THR A 107 -13.07 -15.83 -9.90
C THR A 107 -12.76 -14.86 -8.76
N CYS A 108 -13.41 -13.70 -8.72
CA CYS A 108 -13.28 -12.69 -7.67
C CYS A 108 -13.94 -13.16 -6.36
N PHE A 109 -15.10 -13.80 -6.44
CA PHE A 109 -15.81 -14.30 -5.25
C PHE A 109 -15.08 -15.47 -4.57
N ALA A 110 -14.44 -16.34 -5.35
CA ALA A 110 -13.63 -17.44 -4.83
C ALA A 110 -12.43 -16.97 -3.98
N LYS A 111 -11.97 -15.72 -4.17
CA LYS A 111 -10.79 -15.14 -3.49
C LYS A 111 -11.13 -14.12 -2.41
N LYS A 112 -12.38 -14.12 -1.92
CA LYS A 112 -12.86 -13.18 -0.89
C LYS A 112 -11.99 -13.18 0.39
N GLY A 113 -11.46 -14.34 0.78
CA GLY A 113 -10.54 -14.46 1.92
C GLY A 113 -9.25 -13.66 1.69
N ALA A 114 -8.58 -13.89 0.54
CA ALA A 114 -7.38 -13.16 0.18
C ALA A 114 -7.63 -11.64 0.10
N MET A 115 -8.76 -11.19 -0.46
CA MET A 115 -9.12 -9.76 -0.48
C MET A 115 -9.22 -9.16 0.93
N ARG A 116 -9.75 -9.90 1.90
CA ARG A 116 -9.84 -9.46 3.31
C ARG A 116 -8.45 -9.38 3.95
N VAL A 117 -7.58 -10.33 3.66
CA VAL A 117 -6.20 -10.31 4.13
C VAL A 117 -5.44 -9.13 3.52
N THR A 118 -5.57 -8.90 2.21
CA THR A 118 -4.92 -7.77 1.52
C THR A 118 -5.33 -6.43 2.13
N ILE A 119 -6.62 -6.17 2.34
CA ILE A 119 -7.04 -4.91 2.96
C ILE A 119 -6.57 -4.79 4.42
N GLY A 120 -6.53 -5.90 5.17
CA GLY A 120 -5.99 -5.92 6.53
C GLY A 120 -4.51 -5.55 6.57
N LEU A 121 -3.69 -6.19 5.73
CA LEU A 121 -2.26 -5.88 5.59
C LEU A 121 -2.06 -4.43 5.14
N TRP A 122 -2.88 -3.96 4.20
CA TRP A 122 -2.83 -2.58 3.70
C TRP A 122 -3.10 -1.56 4.82
N LEU A 123 -4.10 -1.79 5.66
CA LEU A 123 -4.40 -0.91 6.80
C LEU A 123 -3.29 -0.93 7.86
N ILE A 124 -2.72 -2.11 8.14
CA ILE A 124 -1.59 -2.25 9.08
C ILE A 124 -0.37 -1.48 8.55
N THR A 125 0.01 -1.67 7.29
CA THR A 125 1.17 -0.98 6.72
C THR A 125 0.94 0.54 6.63
N MET A 126 -0.27 0.99 6.30
CA MET A 126 -0.65 2.41 6.31
C MET A 126 -0.49 3.03 7.70
N LEU A 127 -0.96 2.33 8.74
CA LEU A 127 -0.79 2.78 10.13
C LEU A 127 0.69 2.89 10.50
N LEU A 128 1.50 1.88 10.18
CA LEU A 128 2.95 1.91 10.40
C LEU A 128 3.61 3.09 9.65
N GLY A 129 3.22 3.34 8.40
CA GLY A 129 3.74 4.46 7.60
C GLY A 129 3.42 5.82 8.22
N ILE A 130 2.20 6.01 8.71
CA ILE A 130 1.80 7.24 9.43
C ILE A 130 2.63 7.42 10.71
N LEU A 131 2.78 6.36 11.50
CA LEU A 131 3.56 6.42 12.75
C LEU A 131 5.03 6.75 12.47
N LEU A 132 5.63 6.14 11.45
CA LEU A 132 6.99 6.45 11.01
C LEU A 132 7.13 7.90 10.54
N TYR A 133 6.19 8.40 9.74
CA TYR A 133 6.17 9.79 9.28
C TYR A 133 6.15 10.76 10.48
N LEU A 134 5.27 10.55 11.44
CA LEU A 134 5.16 11.38 12.64
C LEU A 134 6.42 11.33 13.51
N LYS A 135 7.03 10.14 13.67
CA LYS A 135 8.28 9.96 14.41
C LYS A 135 9.47 10.65 13.74
N ILE A 136 9.61 10.53 12.43
CA ILE A 136 10.71 11.16 11.68
C ILE A 136 10.60 12.69 11.73
N LEU A 137 9.38 13.22 11.72
CA LEU A 137 9.11 14.66 11.89
C LEU A 137 9.16 15.14 13.35
N GLN A 138 9.49 14.26 14.30
CA GLN A 138 9.56 14.57 15.74
C GLN A 138 8.27 15.16 16.31
N ILE A 139 7.12 14.83 15.71
CA ILE A 139 5.79 15.26 16.18
C ILE A 139 5.33 14.37 17.35
N LEU A 140 5.86 13.14 17.45
CA LEU A 140 5.58 12.17 18.50
C LEU A 140 6.87 11.62 19.10
#